data_AF-R6ZVW4-F1
#
_entry.id   AF-R6ZVW4-F1
#
_cell.length_a   1.000
_cell.length_b   1.000
_cell.length_c   1.000
_cell.angle_alpha   90.00
_cell.angle_beta   90.00
_cell.angle_gamma   90.00
#
_symmetry.space_group_name_H-M   'P 1'
#
loop_
_entity.id
_entity.type
_entity.pdbx_description
1 polymer ?
#
loop_
_entity_poly.entity_id
_entity_poly.type
_entity_poly.pdbx_seq_one_letter_code
_entity_poly.pdbx_strand_id
1 'polypeptide(L)'
;MRVSSPPFLWPCYFGTDVPAREQLIAYNRSVEQICKVIGADSLGYLREERLSEIVEGRGICTGCFTGKYPLEPPKEDIRGEFDH
;
A
#
# COMPACT_ATOMS: atom_id res chain seq x y z
N MET A 1 6.45 -3.24 16.21
CA MET A 1 6.26 -3.77 14.85
C MET A 1 7.10 -3.00 13.83
N ARG A 2 7.71 -3.69 12.87
CA ARG A 2 8.42 -3.09 11.73
C ARG A 2 7.93 -3.77 10.46
N VAL A 3 7.52 -2.97 9.49
CA VAL A 3 6.98 -3.44 8.21
C VAL A 3 8.02 -3.18 7.13
N SER A 4 8.42 -4.22 6.41
CA SER A 4 9.47 -4.17 5.37
C SER A 4 8.99 -3.57 4.04
N SER A 5 7.88 -2.83 4.07
CA SER A 5 7.22 -2.22 2.92
C SER A 5 6.70 -0.84 3.32
N PRO A 6 6.59 0.13 2.39
CA PRO A 6 5.80 1.33 2.62
C PRO A 6 4.32 0.98 2.90
N PRO A 7 3.55 1.88 3.50
CA PRO A 7 2.14 1.63 3.75
C PRO A 7 1.39 1.49 2.42
N PHE A 8 0.58 0.43 2.30
CA PHE A 8 -0.37 0.29 1.21
C PHE A 8 -1.47 1.33 1.40
N LEU A 9 -1.59 2.26 0.45
CA LEU A 9 -2.57 3.34 0.46
C LEU A 9 -3.58 3.19 -0.69
N TRP A 10 -3.26 2.38 -1.70
CA TRP A 10 -4.07 2.20 -2.90
C TRP A 10 -4.17 0.72 -3.27
N PRO A 11 -5.26 0.31 -3.93
CA PRO A 11 -5.39 -1.06 -4.45
C PRO A 11 -4.39 -1.36 -5.56
N CYS A 12 -4.30 -2.62 -5.97
CA CYS A 12 -3.52 -3.00 -7.15
C CYS A 12 -4.46 -3.27 -8.33
N TYR A 13 -4.04 -2.84 -9.52
CA TYR A 13 -4.75 -3.08 -10.78
C TYR A 13 -3.93 -3.94 -11.75
N PHE A 14 -2.80 -4.48 -11.30
CA PHE A 14 -1.82 -5.20 -12.11
C PHE A 14 -1.61 -6.64 -11.63
N GLY A 15 -2.64 -7.24 -11.03
CA GLY A 15 -2.69 -8.67 -10.72
C GLY A 15 -2.32 -9.07 -9.29
N THR A 16 -2.11 -8.14 -8.37
CA THR A 16 -2.03 -8.45 -6.93
C THR A 16 -3.39 -8.22 -6.28
N ASP A 17 -3.82 -9.14 -5.42
CA ASP A 17 -5.03 -8.97 -4.64
C ASP A 17 -4.78 -8.01 -3.48
N VAL A 18 -5.19 -6.75 -3.65
CA VAL A 18 -5.12 -5.70 -2.63
C VAL A 18 -6.52 -5.11 -2.50
N PRO A 19 -7.09 -5.06 -1.29
CA PRO A 19 -8.49 -4.70 -1.07
C PRO A 19 -8.79 -3.23 -1.38
N ALA A 20 -10.06 -2.85 -1.23
CA ALA A 20 -10.51 -1.46 -1.35
C ALA A 20 -9.70 -0.51 -0.49
N ARG A 21 -9.53 0.72 -0.99
CA ARG A 21 -8.71 1.73 -0.32
C ARG A 21 -9.21 1.93 1.11
N GLU A 22 -10.52 1.94 1.29
CA GLU A 22 -11.23 2.11 2.57
C GLU A 22 -11.02 0.94 3.53
N GLN A 23 -10.69 -0.25 3.01
CA GLN A 23 -10.38 -1.45 3.78
C GLN A 23 -8.91 -1.51 4.23
N LEU A 24 -8.03 -0.68 3.65
CA LEU A 24 -6.62 -0.64 4.04
C LEU A 24 -6.47 0.07 5.39
N ILE A 25 -5.75 -0.56 6.32
CA ILE A 25 -5.55 0.02 7.67
C ILE A 25 -4.87 1.40 7.63
N ALA A 26 -3.99 1.63 6.65
CA ALA A 26 -3.28 2.89 6.48
C ALA A 26 -4.12 3.99 5.80
N TYR A 27 -5.29 3.66 5.25
CA TYR A 27 -6.17 4.66 4.69
C TYR A 27 -6.73 5.57 5.79
N ASN A 28 -6.54 6.88 5.59
CA ASN A 28 -6.99 7.94 6.49
C ASN A 28 -6.51 7.77 7.95
N ARG A 29 -5.36 7.13 8.15
CA ARG A 29 -4.74 6.96 9.47
C ARG A 29 -3.26 7.33 9.43
N SER A 30 -2.79 8.00 10.47
CA SER A 30 -1.36 8.22 10.74
C SER A 30 -0.70 6.94 11.24
N VAL A 31 0.64 6.89 11.21
CA VAL A 31 1.40 5.75 11.74
C VAL A 31 1.10 5.50 13.23
N GLU A 32 0.93 6.57 14.02
CA GLU A 32 0.58 6.49 15.44
C GLU A 32 -0.82 5.91 15.64
N GLN A 33 -1.78 6.29 14.81
CA GLN A 33 -3.14 5.74 14.85
C GLN A 33 -3.12 4.25 14.50
N ILE A 34 -2.39 3.84 13.46
CA ILE A 34 -2.25 2.43 13.09
C ILE A 34 -1.58 1.65 14.22
N CYS A 35 -0.51 2.19 14.81
CA CYS A 35 0.22 1.57 15.92
C CYS A 35 -0.70 1.24 17.10
N LYS A 36 -1.61 2.16 17.44
CA LYS A 36 -2.62 1.96 18.48
C LYS A 36 -3.63 0.88 18.10
N VAL A 37 -4.13 0.89 16.86
CA VAL A 37 -5.12 -0.09 16.37
C VAL A 37 -4.57 -1.51 16.46
N ILE A 38 -3.30 -1.71 16.11
CA ILE A 38 -2.66 -3.04 16.17
C ILE A 38 -2.13 -3.43 17.55
N GLY A 39 -2.19 -2.52 18.55
CA GLY A 39 -1.71 -2.77 19.90
C GLY A 39 -0.19 -2.89 20.05
N ALA A 40 0.60 -2.23 19.19
CA ALA A 40 2.06 -2.27 19.25
C ALA A 40 2.63 -1.08 20.05
N ASP A 41 3.79 -1.27 20.69
CA ASP A 41 4.51 -0.19 21.39
C ASP A 41 5.10 0.86 20.43
N SER A 42 5.52 0.40 19.24
CA SER A 42 5.95 1.28 18.15
C SER A 42 5.72 0.63 16.79
N LEU A 43 5.52 1.46 15.77
CA LEU A 43 5.35 1.04 14.39
C LEU A 43 6.30 1.85 13.49
N GLY A 44 6.90 1.18 12.51
CA GLY A 44 7.71 1.81 11.48
C GLY A 44 7.55 1.07 10.16
N TYR A 45 7.42 1.84 9.09
CA TYR A 45 7.34 1.36 7.72
C TYR A 45 8.65 1.60 6.99
N LEU A 46 8.93 0.80 5.96
CA LEU A 46 9.99 1.15 5.01
C LEU A 46 9.60 2.46 4.31
N ARG A 47 10.54 3.40 4.26
CA ARG A 47 10.38 4.67 3.54
C ARG A 47 10.27 4.41 2.03
N GLU A 48 9.31 5.06 1.36
CA GLU A 48 9.05 4.86 -0.07
C GLU A 48 10.29 5.17 -0.92
N GLU A 49 11.03 6.22 -0.57
CA GLU A 49 12.22 6.66 -1.30
C GLU A 49 13.31 5.58 -1.35
N ARG A 50 13.33 4.69 -0.35
CA ARG A 50 14.31 3.59 -0.23
C ARG A 50 14.07 2.50 -1.26
N LEU A 51 12.86 2.40 -1.82
CA LEU A 51 12.59 1.41 -2.86
C LEU A 51 13.49 1.61 -4.07
N SER A 52 13.72 2.87 -4.48
CA SER A 52 14.58 3.21 -5.63
C SER A 52 16.03 2.77 -5.43
N GLU A 53 16.54 2.89 -4.20
CA GLU A 53 17.88 2.44 -3.81
C GLU A 53 17.99 0.91 -3.84
N ILE A 54 16.96 0.19 -3.34
CA ILE A 54 16.95 -1.29 -3.28
C ILE A 54 16.95 -1.92 -4.67
N VAL A 55 16.26 -1.29 -5.61
CA VAL A 55 16.16 -1.82 -6.99
C VAL A 55 17.24 -1.28 -7.91
N GLU A 56 18.21 -0.55 -7.39
CA GLU A 56 19.36 0.00 -8.13
C GLU A 56 18.91 0.80 -9.38
N GLY A 57 17.86 1.62 -9.21
CA GLY A 57 17.32 2.45 -10.30
C GLY A 57 16.53 1.70 -11.37
N ARG A 58 16.26 0.39 -11.21
CA ARG A 58 15.34 -0.34 -12.09
C ARG A 58 13.92 0.17 -11.93
N GLY A 59 13.16 0.17 -13.02
CA GLY A 59 11.75 0.56 -13.00
C GLY A 59 10.91 -0.43 -12.19
N ILE A 60 10.15 0.09 -11.22
CA ILE A 60 9.17 -0.67 -10.45
C ILE A 60 7.85 0.09 -10.39
N CYS A 61 6.74 -0.64 -10.30
CA CYS A 61 5.45 -0.05 -10.00
C CYS A 61 5.38 0.32 -8.51
N THR A 62 5.07 1.58 -8.20
CA THR A 62 4.84 2.07 -6.82
C THR A 62 3.38 2.46 -6.58
N GLY A 63 2.48 2.05 -7.46
CA GLY A 63 1.07 2.46 -7.46
C GLY A 63 0.34 2.16 -6.15
N CYS A 64 0.55 0.97 -5.55
CA CYS A 64 -0.07 0.60 -4.28
C CYS A 64 0.31 1.54 -3.10
N PHE A 65 1.45 2.21 -3.20
CA PHE A 65 1.96 3.14 -2.17
C PHE A 65 1.61 4.60 -2.51
N THR A 66 1.71 4.99 -3.78
CA THR A 66 1.67 6.40 -4.21
C THR A 66 0.39 6.78 -4.95
N GLY A 67 -0.34 5.82 -5.52
CA GLY A 67 -1.45 6.04 -6.45
C GLY A 67 -0.99 6.38 -7.87
N LYS A 68 0.32 6.40 -8.13
CA LYS A 68 0.90 6.64 -9.45
C LYS A 68 1.19 5.29 -10.11
N TYR A 69 0.35 4.92 -11.06
CA TYR A 69 0.46 3.66 -11.80
C TYR A 69 1.14 3.88 -13.16
N PRO A 70 1.79 2.84 -13.71
CA PRO A 70 2.42 2.92 -15.03
C PRO A 70 1.41 3.06 -16.18
N LEU A 71 0.15 2.69 -15.95
CA LEU A 71 -0.99 2.88 -16.85
C LEU A 71 -2.18 3.44 -16.05
N GLU A 72 -3.11 4.09 -16.74
CA GLU A 72 -4.34 4.58 -16.12
C GLU A 72 -5.12 3.42 -15.48
N PRO A 73 -5.45 3.51 -14.19
CA PRO A 73 -6.33 2.54 -13.55
C PRO A 73 -7.71 2.50 -14.21
N PRO A 74 -8.38 1.34 -14.15
CA PRO A 74 -9.81 1.24 -14.47
C PRO A 74 -10.62 2.26 -13.68
N LYS A 75 -11.63 2.85 -14.33
CA LYS A 75 -12.57 3.80 -13.69
C LYS A 75 -13.63 3.09 -12.85
N GLU A 76 -13.83 1.81 -13.12
CA GLU A 76 -14.75 0.94 -12.40
C GLU A 76 -13.94 -0.04 -11.56
N ASP A 77 -14.54 -0.52 -10.48
CA ASP A 77 -13.92 -1.55 -9.68
C ASP A 77 -13.88 -2.87 -10.46
N ILE A 78 -12.67 -3.33 -10.78
CA ILE A 78 -12.44 -4.61 -11.45
C ILE A 78 -12.02 -5.72 -10.49
N ARG A 79 -11.97 -5.42 -9.19
CA ARG A 79 -11.63 -6.42 -8.17
C ARG A 79 -12.84 -7.31 -7.97
N GLY A 80 -12.64 -8.62 -7.95
CA GLY A 80 -13.71 -9.54 -7.59
C GLY A 80 -14.13 -9.33 -6.14
N GLU A 81 -15.42 -9.40 -5.86
CA GLU A 81 -15.91 -9.50 -4.49
C GLU A 81 -15.54 -10.87 -3.94
N PHE A 82 -14.85 -10.90 -2.79
CA PHE A 82 -14.66 -12.14 -2.03
C PHE A 82 -15.92 -12.33 -1.18
N ASP A 83 -16.95 -12.96 -1.76
CA ASP A 83 -18.12 -13.40 -1.00
C ASP A 83 -17.66 -14.41 0.05
N HIS A 84 -17.83 -14.06 1.33
CA HIS A 84 -17.61 -14.95 2.47
C HIS A 84 -18.87 -15.77 2.78
#